data_AF-A0A8S9JZV6-F1
#
_entry.id   AF-A0A8S9JZV6-F1
#
_cell.length_a   1.000
_cell.length_b   1.000
_cell.length_c   1.000
_cell.angle_alpha   90.00
_cell.angle_beta   90.00
_cell.angle_gamma   90.00
#
_symmetry.space_group_name_H-M   'P 1'
#
loop_
_entity.id
_entity.type
_entity.pdbx_description
1 polymer ?
#
loop_
_entity_poly.entity_id
_entity_poly.type
_entity_poly.pdbx_seq_one_letter_code
_entity_poly.pdbx_strand_id
1 'polypeptide(L)'
;MQLVAKPEQFDVMVTPNLYGNLVANTAAGIAGGTGVMPGGNVGADHAVFEQGASAGNVGKDKIVRENKANPVALLLSSAMMLRHLQFPSFADRLETAVKRVISEGNCRTKDLGGQSTTQQVVDAVIANLE
;
A
#
# COMPACT_ATOMS: atom_id res chain seq x y z
N MET A 1 -15.84 3.34 16.37
CA MET A 1 -16.58 2.12 16.79
C MET A 1 -17.12 1.34 15.61
N GLN A 2 -17.91 1.92 14.70
CA GLN A 2 -18.48 1.17 13.57
C GLN A 2 -17.41 0.59 12.62
N LEU A 3 -16.35 1.34 12.31
CA LEU A 3 -15.30 0.89 11.41
C LEU A 3 -14.59 -0.38 11.89
N VAL A 4 -14.38 -0.55 13.20
CA VAL A 4 -13.74 -1.75 13.78
C VAL A 4 -14.72 -2.91 14.02
N ALA A 5 -16.03 -2.62 14.06
CA ALA A 5 -17.05 -3.61 14.38
C ALA A 5 -17.72 -4.21 13.13
N LYS A 6 -18.00 -3.37 12.13
CA LYS A 6 -18.68 -3.71 10.87
C LYS A 6 -18.15 -2.80 9.74
N PRO A 7 -16.89 -2.96 9.31
CA PRO A 7 -16.28 -2.11 8.28
C PRO A 7 -17.00 -2.18 6.92
N GLU A 8 -17.67 -3.29 6.61
CA GLU A 8 -18.29 -3.59 5.31
C GLU A 8 -19.50 -2.70 5.01
N GLN A 9 -20.01 -1.96 5.99
CA GLN A 9 -21.10 -1.01 5.79
C GLN A 9 -20.66 0.29 5.08
N PHE A 10 -19.35 0.54 4.97
CA PHE A 10 -18.79 1.75 4.39
C PHE A 10 -18.29 1.49 2.96
N ASP A 11 -18.53 2.44 2.07
CA ASP A 11 -18.02 2.44 0.70
C ASP A 11 -17.04 3.61 0.52
N VAL A 12 -17.57 4.84 0.36
CA VAL A 12 -16.75 6.07 0.28
C VAL A 12 -17.00 6.95 1.50
N MET A 13 -15.92 7.41 2.15
CA MET A 13 -15.97 8.28 3.32
C MET A 13 -15.29 9.62 3.02
N VAL A 14 -16.03 10.72 3.16
CA VAL A 14 -15.50 12.09 3.04
C VAL A 14 -15.45 12.72 4.42
N THR A 15 -14.29 13.25 4.80
CA THR A 15 -14.05 13.77 6.15
C THR A 15 -13.12 14.98 6.13
N PRO A 16 -13.23 15.90 7.11
CA PRO A 16 -12.17 16.87 7.40
C PRO A 16 -10.83 16.18 7.71
N ASN A 17 -9.72 16.91 7.54
CA ASN A 17 -8.35 16.39 7.64
C ASN A 17 -8.11 15.51 8.89
N LEU A 18 -8.39 16.04 10.09
CA LEU A 18 -8.14 15.32 11.34
C LEU A 18 -8.87 13.97 11.41
N TYR A 19 -10.15 13.95 11.04
CA TYR A 19 -10.94 12.72 11.09
C TYR A 19 -10.56 11.75 9.98
N GLY A 20 -10.15 12.26 8.81
CA GLY A 20 -9.63 11.45 7.72
C GLY A 20 -8.38 10.67 8.12
N ASN A 21 -7.46 11.32 8.85
CA ASN A 21 -6.27 10.65 9.35
C ASN A 21 -6.61 9.51 10.34
N LEU A 22 -7.57 9.72 11.24
CA LEU A 22 -8.02 8.69 12.18
C LEU A 22 -8.70 7.50 11.47
N VAL A 23 -9.59 7.80 10.51
CA VAL A 23 -10.29 6.80 9.71
C VAL A 23 -9.30 6.00 8.87
N ALA A 24 -8.39 6.66 8.15
CA ALA A 24 -7.41 6.02 7.28
C ALA A 24 -6.48 5.07 8.06
N ASN A 25 -5.95 5.49 9.21
CA ASN A 25 -5.10 4.63 10.04
C ASN A 25 -5.87 3.44 10.62
N THR A 26 -7.13 3.63 11.02
CA THR A 26 -7.97 2.54 11.51
C THR A 26 -8.27 1.53 10.39
N ALA A 27 -8.62 2.02 9.20
CA ALA A 27 -8.86 1.18 8.03
C ALA A 27 -7.59 0.41 7.61
N ALA A 28 -6.43 1.07 7.59
CA ALA A 28 -5.15 0.41 7.32
C ALA A 28 -4.86 -0.70 8.33
N GLY A 29 -5.11 -0.46 9.62
CA GLY A 29 -4.97 -1.49 10.66
C GLY A 29 -5.87 -2.71 10.44
N ILE A 30 -7.12 -2.50 10.04
CA ILE A 30 -8.08 -3.57 9.72
C ILE A 30 -7.63 -4.36 8.49
N ALA A 31 -7.11 -3.68 7.47
CA ALA A 31 -6.70 -4.28 6.19
C ALA A 31 -5.36 -5.04 6.24
N GLY A 32 -4.66 -5.08 7.38
CA GLY A 32 -3.38 -5.79 7.53
C GLY A 32 -2.16 -4.90 7.78
N GLY A 33 -2.36 -3.61 8.02
CA GLY A 33 -1.34 -2.65 8.42
C GLY A 33 -1.09 -1.54 7.40
N THR A 34 -0.26 -0.56 7.79
CA THR A 34 0.04 0.59 6.93
C THR A 34 0.90 0.25 5.72
N GLY A 35 1.63 -0.87 5.75
CA GLY A 35 2.49 -1.35 4.65
C GLY A 35 1.74 -1.81 3.39
N VAL A 36 0.41 -1.96 3.46
CA VAL A 36 -0.43 -2.36 2.33
C VAL A 36 -1.41 -1.29 1.86
N MET A 37 -1.41 -0.10 2.47
CA MET A 37 -2.36 0.96 2.16
C MET A 37 -1.77 1.95 1.14
N PRO A 38 -2.18 1.90 -0.14
CA PRO A 38 -1.78 2.91 -1.12
C PRO A 38 -2.47 4.25 -0.86
N GLY A 39 -1.94 5.31 -1.47
CA GLY A 39 -2.42 6.67 -1.30
C GLY A 39 -2.03 7.62 -2.43
N GLY A 40 -2.79 8.70 -2.55
CA GLY A 40 -2.52 9.78 -3.48
C GLY A 40 -3.19 11.06 -3.04
N ASN A 41 -2.45 12.17 -3.13
CA ASN A 41 -2.92 13.52 -2.90
C ASN A 41 -3.10 14.19 -4.26
N VAL A 42 -4.32 14.57 -4.59
CA VAL A 42 -4.65 15.18 -5.89
C VAL A 42 -5.16 16.60 -5.64
N GLY A 43 -4.44 17.58 -6.18
CA GLY A 43 -4.83 18.99 -6.21
C GLY A 43 -5.33 19.40 -7.60
N ALA A 44 -5.56 20.70 -7.78
CA ALA A 44 -6.03 21.24 -9.07
C ALA A 44 -5.00 21.07 -10.19
N ASP A 45 -3.72 21.37 -9.89
CA ASP A 45 -2.65 21.40 -10.90
C ASP A 45 -1.60 20.29 -10.72
N HIS A 46 -1.59 19.62 -9.57
CA HIS A 46 -0.55 18.68 -9.19
C HIS A 46 -1.13 17.45 -8.49
N ALA A 47 -0.48 16.30 -8.68
CA ALA A 47 -0.78 15.08 -7.96
C ALA A 47 0.50 14.44 -7.40
N VAL A 48 0.43 13.93 -6.17
CA VAL A 48 1.54 13.25 -5.48
C VAL A 48 1.04 11.91 -4.98
N PHE A 49 1.71 10.82 -5.36
CA PHE A 49 1.37 9.47 -4.94
C PHE A 49 2.37 8.96 -3.92
N GLU A 50 1.87 8.47 -2.79
CA GLU A 50 2.67 8.09 -1.63
C GLU A 50 1.96 7.00 -0.83
N GLN A 51 2.58 6.49 0.23
CA GLN A 51 1.91 5.55 1.12
C GLN A 51 0.74 6.25 1.85
N GLY A 52 -0.46 5.68 1.80
CA GLY A 52 -1.69 6.33 2.25
C GLY A 52 -1.87 6.43 3.76
N ALA A 53 -1.10 5.67 4.54
CA ALA A 53 -1.08 5.74 5.99
C ALA A 53 0.36 5.85 6.50
N SER A 54 0.56 6.73 7.48
CA SER A 54 1.87 6.94 8.10
C SER A 54 2.37 5.62 8.71
N ALA A 55 3.40 5.03 8.12
CA ALA A 55 4.16 4.03 8.84
C ALA A 55 5.02 4.75 9.87
N GLY A 56 4.83 4.45 11.17
CA GLY A 56 5.72 4.94 12.24
C GLY A 56 7.18 4.45 12.14
N ASN A 57 7.56 3.88 10.99
CA ASN A 57 8.84 3.30 10.63
C ASN A 57 9.54 4.05 9.48
N VAL A 58 8.90 5.07 8.88
CA VAL A 58 9.49 5.89 7.81
C VAL A 58 10.82 6.50 8.31
N GLY A 59 11.89 6.30 7.54
CA GLY A 59 13.21 6.88 7.84
C GLY A 59 13.98 6.24 9.00
N LYS A 60 13.54 5.09 9.54
CA LYS A 60 14.33 4.38 10.57
C LYS A 60 15.56 3.70 9.96
N ASP A 61 16.75 4.21 10.25
CA ASP A 61 18.06 3.67 9.80
C ASP A 61 18.19 2.15 9.95
N LYS A 62 17.69 1.60 11.05
CA LYS A 62 17.72 0.15 11.31
C LYS A 62 16.98 -0.64 10.23
N ILE A 63 15.80 -0.19 9.80
CA ILE A 63 14.98 -0.89 8.81
C ILE A 63 15.59 -0.77 7.42
N VAL A 64 16.17 0.40 7.11
CA VAL A 64 16.90 0.64 5.86
C VAL A 64 18.07 -0.33 5.73
N ARG A 65 18.91 -0.45 6.78
CA ARG A 65 20.06 -1.37 6.78
C ARG A 65 19.66 -2.84 6.73
N GLU A 66 18.47 -3.18 7.21
CA GLU A 66 17.98 -4.56 7.25
C GLU A 66 17.28 -5.00 5.95
N ASN A 67 16.94 -4.09 5.02
CA ASN A 67 16.17 -4.39 3.81
C ASN A 67 14.85 -5.15 4.09
N LYS A 68 14.12 -4.76 5.15
CA LYS A 68 12.89 -5.43 5.62
C LYS A 68 11.62 -4.61 5.46
N ALA A 69 11.68 -3.45 4.79
CA ALA A 69 10.51 -2.62 4.56
C ALA A 69 9.55 -3.32 3.58
N ASN A 70 8.24 -3.20 3.82
CA ASN A 70 7.24 -3.70 2.90
C ASN A 70 7.09 -2.74 1.69
N PRO A 71 7.34 -3.18 0.45
CA PRO A 71 7.20 -2.31 -0.73
C PRO A 71 5.76 -2.19 -1.24
N VAL A 72 4.81 -3.01 -0.75
CA VAL A 72 3.48 -3.18 -1.36
C VAL A 72 2.71 -1.88 -1.49
N ALA A 73 2.57 -1.09 -0.42
CA ALA A 73 1.82 0.16 -0.48
C ALA A 73 2.39 1.12 -1.54
N LEU A 74 3.71 1.23 -1.64
CA LEU A 74 4.35 2.13 -2.60
C LEU A 74 4.20 1.64 -4.05
N LEU A 75 4.28 0.32 -4.28
CA LEU A 75 4.01 -0.26 -5.60
C LEU A 75 2.56 -0.01 -6.03
N LEU A 76 1.60 -0.17 -5.12
CA LEU A 76 0.19 0.11 -5.40
C LEU A 76 -0.08 1.60 -5.60
N SER A 77 0.57 2.50 -4.84
CA SER A 77 0.51 3.95 -5.10
C SER A 77 1.10 4.30 -6.46
N SER A 78 2.15 3.59 -6.90
CA SER A 78 2.71 3.74 -8.25
C SER A 78 1.71 3.28 -9.33
N ALA A 79 0.91 2.25 -9.08
CA ALA A 79 -0.20 1.87 -9.97
C ALA A 79 -1.27 2.96 -10.03
N MET A 80 -1.63 3.61 -8.91
CA MET A 80 -2.52 4.78 -8.91
C MET A 80 -1.96 5.93 -9.75
N MET A 81 -0.65 6.20 -9.63
CA MET A 81 0.04 7.20 -10.45
C MET A 81 -0.03 6.87 -11.94
N LEU A 82 0.26 5.61 -12.32
CA LEU A 82 0.18 5.17 -13.72
C LEU A 82 -1.24 5.37 -14.29
N ARG A 83 -2.29 5.10 -13.51
CA ARG A 83 -3.67 5.40 -13.92
C ARG A 83 -3.91 6.90 -14.10
N HIS A 84 -3.39 7.73 -13.19
CA HIS A 84 -3.50 9.18 -13.31
C HIS A 84 -2.81 9.71 -14.58
N LEU A 85 -1.67 9.13 -14.94
CA LEU A 85 -0.91 9.43 -16.16
C LEU A 85 -1.49 8.83 -17.45
N GLN A 86 -2.68 8.22 -17.39
CA GLN A 86 -3.35 7.58 -18.54
C GLN A 86 -2.63 6.33 -19.08
N PHE A 87 -1.97 5.58 -18.20
CA PHE A 87 -1.33 4.28 -18.50
C PHE A 87 -2.00 3.11 -17.76
N PRO A 88 -3.30 2.83 -18.01
CA PRO A 88 -4.05 1.82 -17.25
C PRO A 88 -3.51 0.40 -17.45
N SER A 89 -3.05 0.04 -18.64
CA SER A 89 -2.49 -1.29 -18.90
C SER A 89 -1.28 -1.60 -18.02
N PHE A 90 -0.38 -0.63 -17.84
CA PHE A 90 0.79 -0.77 -16.97
C PHE A 90 0.39 -0.83 -15.49
N ALA A 91 -0.59 -0.02 -15.09
CA ALA A 91 -1.12 -0.04 -13.73
C ALA A 91 -1.73 -1.41 -13.39
N ASP A 92 -2.55 -1.96 -14.30
CA ASP A 92 -3.25 -3.22 -14.10
C ASP A 92 -2.26 -4.40 -14.04
N ARG A 93 -1.22 -4.39 -14.87
CA ARG A 93 -0.14 -5.39 -14.83
C ARG A 93 0.58 -5.36 -13.48
N LEU A 94 0.99 -4.17 -13.02
CA LEU A 94 1.67 -4.02 -11.74
C LEU A 94 0.77 -4.44 -10.56
N GLU A 95 -0.48 -3.96 -10.53
CA GLU A 95 -1.42 -4.28 -9.46
C GLU A 95 -1.73 -5.77 -9.42
N THR A 96 -1.92 -6.41 -10.58
CA THR A 96 -2.18 -7.85 -10.67
C THR A 96 -0.98 -8.66 -10.17
N ALA A 97 0.25 -8.29 -10.58
CA ALA A 97 1.47 -8.95 -10.11
C ALA A 97 1.64 -8.84 -8.59
N VAL A 98 1.44 -7.65 -8.02
CA VAL A 98 1.50 -7.43 -6.56
C VAL A 98 0.44 -8.28 -5.85
N LYS A 99 -0.82 -8.25 -6.31
CA LYS A 99 -1.91 -9.05 -5.70
C LYS A 99 -1.59 -10.53 -5.74
N ARG A 100 -1.07 -11.04 -6.86
CA ARG A 100 -0.69 -12.44 -7.02
C ARG A 100 0.36 -12.86 -6.00
N VAL A 101 1.48 -12.14 -5.91
CA VAL A 101 2.57 -12.42 -4.97
C VAL A 101 2.08 -12.46 -3.52
N ILE A 102 1.25 -11.50 -3.13
CA ILE A 102 0.71 -11.44 -1.76
C ILE A 102 -0.31 -12.56 -1.51
N SER A 103 -1.16 -12.88 -2.48
CA SER A 103 -2.17 -13.95 -2.37
C SER A 103 -1.59 -15.36 -2.31
N GLU A 104 -0.49 -15.62 -3.02
CA GLU A 104 0.23 -16.90 -2.98
C GLU A 104 0.91 -17.12 -1.62
N GLY A 105 1.19 -16.04 -0.87
CA GLY A 105 1.66 -16.09 0.50
C GLY A 105 3.11 -16.53 0.70
N ASN A 106 3.81 -16.93 -0.37
CA ASN A 106 5.18 -17.44 -0.34
C ASN A 106 6.24 -16.33 -0.13
N CYS A 107 6.01 -15.13 -0.68
CA CYS A 107 6.94 -14.01 -0.58
C CYS A 107 6.27 -12.83 0.11
N ARG A 108 6.52 -12.67 1.41
CA ARG A 108 5.91 -11.63 2.25
C ARG A 108 6.94 -11.08 3.23
N THR A 109 6.89 -9.78 3.46
CA THR A 109 7.68 -9.12 4.49
C THR A 109 7.16 -9.43 5.89
N LYS A 110 7.96 -9.09 6.90
CA LYS A 110 7.69 -9.44 8.31
C LYS A 110 6.39 -8.87 8.86
N ASP A 111 6.01 -7.68 8.45
CA ASP A 111 4.74 -7.02 8.83
C ASP A 111 3.50 -7.78 8.34
N LEU A 112 3.63 -8.55 7.25
CA LEU A 112 2.60 -9.45 6.73
C LEU A 112 2.76 -10.91 7.18
N GLY A 113 3.57 -11.15 8.21
CA GLY A 113 3.81 -12.48 8.79
C GLY A 113 4.80 -13.36 8.01
N GLY A 114 5.51 -12.82 7.02
CA GLY A 114 6.55 -13.53 6.27
C GLY A 114 7.96 -13.28 6.80
N GLN A 115 8.96 -13.72 6.03
CA GLN A 115 10.39 -13.54 6.34
C GLN A 115 11.19 -12.95 5.18
N SER A 116 10.50 -12.59 4.08
CA SER A 116 11.15 -12.09 2.88
C SER A 116 11.66 -10.67 3.07
N THR A 117 12.76 -10.35 2.40
CA THR A 117 13.29 -8.98 2.30
C THR A 117 12.48 -8.14 1.31
N THR A 118 12.66 -6.82 1.36
CA THR A 118 12.08 -5.90 0.38
C THR A 118 12.42 -6.32 -1.04
N GLN A 119 13.70 -6.66 -1.29
CA GLN A 119 14.17 -7.03 -2.62
C GLN A 119 13.53 -8.34 -3.10
N GLN A 120 13.41 -9.35 -2.23
CA GLN A 120 12.77 -10.61 -2.60
C GLN A 120 11.31 -10.42 -3.02
N VAL A 121 10.57 -9.55 -2.33
CA VAL A 121 9.19 -9.23 -2.72
C VAL A 121 9.16 -8.51 -4.07
N VAL A 122 10.07 -7.56 -4.31
CA VAL A 122 10.18 -6.87 -5.60
C VAL A 122 10.51 -7.85 -6.73
N ASP A 123 11.48 -8.75 -6.53
CA ASP A 123 11.87 -9.75 -7.52
C ASP A 123 10.71 -10.69 -7.85
N ALA A 124 9.95 -11.10 -6.82
CA ALA A 124 8.75 -11.91 -7.01
C ALA A 124 7.67 -11.16 -7.81
N VAL A 125 7.48 -9.85 -7.57
CA VAL A 125 6.56 -9.02 -8.35
C VAL A 125 7.02 -8.93 -9.80
N ILE A 126 8.31 -8.67 -10.05
CA ILE A 126 8.88 -8.60 -11.40
C ILE A 126 8.68 -9.92 -12.14
N ALA A 127 8.88 -11.07 -11.49
CA ALA A 127 8.67 -12.39 -12.08
C ALA A 127 7.21 -12.68 -12.47
N ASN A 128 6.25 -11.93 -11.90
CA ASN A 128 4.82 -12.04 -12.18
C ASN A 128 4.28 -10.89 -13.07
N LEU A 129 5.16 -10.03 -13.62
CA LEU A 129 4.78 -9.04 -14.62
C LEU A 129 4.64 -9.72 -15.98
N GLU A 130 3.45 -10.23 -16.28
CA GLU A 130 3.04 -10.65 -17.63
C GLU A 130 2.74 -9.41 -18.48
#